data_AF-A0A7C5ZWJ9-F1
#
_entry.id   AF-A0A7C5ZWJ9-F1
#
_cell.length_a   1.000
_cell.length_b   1.000
_cell.length_c   1.000
_cell.angle_alpha   90.00
_cell.angle_beta   90.00
_cell.angle_gamma   90.00
#
_symmetry.space_group_name_H-M   'P 1'
#
loop_
_entity.id
_entity.type
_entity.pdbx_description
1 polymer ?
#
loop_
_entity_poly.entity_id
_entity_poly.type
_entity_poly.pdbx_seq_one_letter_code
_entity_poly.pdbx_strand_id
1 'polypeptide(L)'
;MSKIQKKQHANEKHLTDSLMRFPVHTVYGGADRFRSNTTEKFGQIAGETLKTYAANPDVFAEIFGLSPDLAADIYRKTAEKLRTEPIEDFRIDFEDGFGYRTEREEDEAAVNAARELSQALKLRQ
;
A
#
# COMPACT_ATOMS: atom_id res chain seq x y z
N MET A 1 21.36 -27.75 26.58
CA MET A 1 21.60 -27.09 25.27
C MET A 1 22.59 -25.95 25.46
N SER A 2 23.67 -25.95 24.68
CA SER A 2 24.77 -24.97 24.78
C SER A 2 24.29 -23.56 24.42
N LYS A 3 24.89 -22.51 25.03
CA LYS A 3 24.66 -21.10 24.66
C LYS A 3 24.90 -20.84 23.15
N ILE A 4 25.68 -21.69 22.49
CA ILE A 4 25.98 -21.66 21.06
C ILE A 4 24.74 -22.08 20.23
N GLN A 5 24.02 -23.12 20.64
CA GLN A 5 22.80 -23.58 19.95
C GLN A 5 21.66 -22.57 20.08
N LYS A 6 21.54 -21.88 21.23
CA LYS A 6 20.55 -20.79 21.41
C LYS A 6 20.84 -19.56 20.53
N LYS A 7 22.12 -19.22 20.30
CA LYS A 7 22.49 -18.13 19.39
C LYS A 7 22.22 -18.46 17.93
N GLN A 8 22.41 -19.71 17.51
CA GLN A 8 22.13 -20.13 16.14
C GLN A 8 20.63 -20.05 15.79
N HIS A 9 19.74 -20.53 16.66
CA HIS A 9 18.29 -20.38 16.47
C HIS A 9 17.80 -18.92 16.57
N ALA A 10 18.42 -18.08 17.40
CA ALA A 10 18.08 -16.66 17.46
C ALA A 10 18.46 -15.91 16.18
N ASN A 11 19.56 -16.31 15.53
CA ASN A 11 20.00 -15.71 14.26
C ASN A 11 19.12 -16.15 13.09
N GLU A 12 18.73 -17.43 13.01
CA GLU A 12 17.82 -17.95 11.98
C GLU A 12 16.46 -17.26 11.98
N LYS A 13 15.92 -16.95 13.17
CA LYS A 13 14.63 -16.27 13.33
C LYS A 13 14.67 -14.79 12.90
N HIS A 14 15.84 -14.15 12.98
CA HIS A 14 16.04 -12.77 12.55
C HIS A 14 16.16 -12.64 11.03
N LEU A 15 16.72 -13.68 10.38
CA LEU A 15 16.79 -13.77 8.92
C LEU A 15 15.41 -13.96 8.28
N THR A 16 14.48 -14.66 8.92
CA THR A 16 13.12 -14.86 8.38
C THR A 16 12.25 -13.60 8.40
N ASP A 17 12.39 -12.73 9.40
CA ASP A 17 11.71 -11.42 9.41
C ASP A 17 12.31 -10.45 8.37
N SER A 18 13.63 -10.54 8.13
CA SER A 18 14.33 -9.73 7.13
C SER A 18 14.02 -10.11 5.67
N LEU A 19 13.31 -11.21 5.43
CA LEU A 19 12.91 -11.69 4.09
C LEU A 19 11.47 -11.30 3.72
N MET A 20 10.69 -10.76 4.66
CA MET A 20 9.34 -10.24 4.39
C MET A 20 9.43 -8.83 3.84
N ARG A 21 8.78 -8.56 2.71
CA ARG A 21 8.70 -7.19 2.18
C ARG A 21 7.79 -6.36 3.09
N PHE A 22 8.31 -5.27 3.63
CA PHE A 22 7.49 -4.27 4.31
C PHE A 22 6.78 -3.35 3.29
N PRO A 23 5.54 -2.93 3.57
CA PRO A 23 4.83 -2.02 2.69
C PRO A 23 5.54 -0.67 2.66
N VAL A 24 5.93 -0.21 1.47
CA VAL A 24 6.48 1.16 1.34
C VAL A 24 5.38 2.21 1.33
N HIS A 25 4.18 1.86 0.86
CA HIS A 25 3.02 2.74 0.82
C HIS A 25 1.91 2.20 1.73
N THR A 26 1.76 2.84 2.88
CA THR A 26 0.69 2.58 3.85
C THR A 26 -0.28 3.75 3.86
N VAL A 27 -1.58 3.49 3.72
CA VAL A 27 -2.64 4.49 3.78
C VAL A 27 -3.57 4.18 4.95
N TYR A 28 -3.84 5.19 5.77
CA TYR A 28 -4.91 5.15 6.77
C TYR A 28 -6.12 5.86 6.18
N GLY A 29 -7.27 5.20 6.20
CA GLY A 29 -8.52 5.77 5.71
C GLY A 29 -9.69 5.39 6.60
N GLY A 30 -10.55 6.38 6.89
CA GLY A 30 -11.73 6.19 7.73
C GLY A 30 -12.61 5.02 7.28
N ALA A 31 -13.13 4.29 8.26
CA ALA A 31 -13.92 3.09 8.05
C ALA A 31 -15.16 3.31 7.18
N ASP A 32 -15.77 4.49 7.25
CA ASP A 32 -16.92 4.89 6.43
C ASP A 32 -16.58 5.06 4.94
N ARG A 33 -15.29 5.27 4.60
CA ARG A 33 -14.81 5.57 3.24
C ARG A 33 -14.22 4.36 2.54
N PHE A 34 -13.88 3.30 3.26
CA PHE A 34 -13.33 2.09 2.64
C PHE A 34 -14.38 1.43 1.74
N ARG A 35 -13.97 1.06 0.53
CA ARG A 35 -14.75 0.29 -0.44
C ARG A 35 -13.86 -0.80 -1.01
N SER A 36 -14.49 -1.85 -1.50
CA SER A 36 -13.82 -3.02 -2.06
C SER A 36 -12.88 -2.72 -3.23
N ASN A 37 -13.10 -1.61 -3.95
CA ASN A 37 -12.26 -1.13 -5.05
C ASN A 37 -11.40 0.09 -4.70
N THR A 38 -11.26 0.46 -3.41
CA THR A 38 -10.52 1.66 -3.01
C THR A 38 -9.08 1.65 -3.51
N THR A 39 -8.34 0.54 -3.37
CA THR A 39 -6.94 0.45 -3.79
C THR A 39 -6.77 0.54 -5.30
N GLU A 40 -7.68 -0.06 -6.06
CA GLU A 40 -7.73 0.04 -7.52
C GLU A 40 -7.95 1.50 -7.95
N LYS A 41 -8.93 2.18 -7.34
CA LYS A 41 -9.21 3.60 -7.62
C LYS A 41 -8.00 4.49 -7.35
N PHE A 42 -7.27 4.23 -6.26
CA PHE A 42 -6.02 4.95 -5.97
C PHE A 42 -4.96 4.71 -7.06
N GLY A 43 -4.84 3.47 -7.55
CA GLY A 43 -3.93 3.15 -8.66
C GLY A 43 -4.29 3.85 -9.96
N GLN A 44 -5.59 3.95 -10.28
CA GLN A 44 -6.07 4.70 -11.45
C GLN A 44 -5.70 6.18 -11.34
N ILE A 45 -6.01 6.82 -10.20
CA ILE A 45 -5.69 8.23 -9.95
C ILE A 45 -4.17 8.47 -10.01
N ALA A 46 -3.38 7.60 -9.38
CA ALA A 46 -1.93 7.73 -9.37
C ALA A 46 -1.33 7.53 -10.77
N GLY A 47 -1.86 6.59 -11.55
CA GLY A 47 -1.46 6.37 -12.94
C GLY A 47 -1.80 7.54 -13.85
N GLU A 48 -2.99 8.14 -13.68
CA GLU A 48 -3.37 9.38 -14.37
C GLU A 48 -2.45 10.54 -13.98
N THR A 49 -2.16 10.70 -12.69
CA THR A 49 -1.24 11.71 -12.16
C THR A 49 0.16 11.56 -12.79
N LEU A 50 0.68 10.33 -12.83
CA LEU A 50 1.97 10.05 -13.47
C LEU A 50 1.95 10.45 -14.95
N LYS A 51 0.89 10.09 -15.69
CA LYS A 51 0.74 10.46 -17.11
C LYS A 51 0.64 11.97 -17.32
N THR A 52 -0.04 12.68 -16.44
CA THR A 52 -0.24 14.13 -16.55
C THR A 52 1.04 14.92 -16.28
N TYR A 53 1.77 14.55 -15.23
CA TYR A 53 2.90 15.36 -14.75
C TYR A 53 4.27 14.82 -15.15
N ALA A 54 4.37 13.54 -15.49
CA ALA A 54 5.60 12.91 -15.96
C ALA A 54 5.28 11.89 -17.05
N ALA A 55 4.80 12.37 -18.20
CA ALA A 55 4.25 11.54 -19.27
C ALA A 55 5.25 10.53 -19.87
N ASN A 56 6.56 10.76 -19.72
CA ASN A 56 7.61 9.91 -20.25
C ASN A 56 8.88 10.00 -19.38
N PRO A 57 9.86 9.09 -19.58
CA PRO A 57 11.11 9.08 -18.83
C PRO A 57 11.92 10.37 -18.88
N ASP A 58 11.88 11.13 -19.97
CA ASP A 58 12.67 12.35 -20.12
C ASP A 58 12.14 13.46 -19.21
N VAL A 59 10.82 13.65 -19.18
CA VAL A 59 10.15 14.58 -18.25
C VAL A 59 10.35 14.13 -16.80
N PHE A 60 10.27 12.82 -16.55
CA PHE A 60 10.54 12.24 -15.24
C PHE A 60 12.00 12.51 -14.81
N ALA A 61 12.97 12.39 -15.72
CA ALA A 61 14.38 12.67 -15.47
C ALA A 61 14.60 14.13 -15.07
N GLU A 62 13.96 15.07 -15.77
CA GLU A 62 14.05 16.49 -15.50
C GLU A 62 13.49 16.83 -14.10
N ILE A 63 12.29 16.34 -13.77
CA ILE A 63 11.62 16.62 -12.49
C ILE A 63 12.44 16.12 -11.29
N PHE A 64 13.02 14.92 -11.42
CA PHE A 64 13.74 14.27 -10.32
C PHE A 64 15.26 14.42 -10.37
N GLY A 65 15.80 15.12 -11.38
CA GLY A 65 17.24 15.32 -11.55
C GLY A 65 18.02 14.02 -11.77
N LEU A 66 17.47 13.09 -12.56
CA LEU A 66 18.05 11.76 -12.79
C LEU A 66 18.81 11.70 -14.13
N SER A 67 19.76 10.76 -14.23
CA SER A 67 20.33 10.43 -15.55
C SER A 67 19.27 9.75 -16.43
N PRO A 68 19.33 9.89 -17.76
CA PRO A 68 18.33 9.31 -18.67
C PRO A 68 18.13 7.80 -18.47
N ASP A 69 19.23 7.04 -18.35
CA ASP A 69 19.17 5.57 -18.18
C ASP A 69 18.46 5.19 -16.87
N LEU A 70 18.77 5.88 -15.77
CA LEU A 70 18.17 5.61 -14.47
C LEU A 70 16.69 6.03 -14.45
N ALA A 71 16.36 7.15 -15.09
CA ALA A 71 14.99 7.64 -15.20
C ALA A 71 14.10 6.66 -15.98
N ALA A 72 14.58 6.12 -17.09
CA ALA A 72 13.84 5.11 -17.87
C ALA A 72 13.50 3.87 -17.03
N ASP A 73 14.46 3.38 -16.25
CA ASP A 73 14.25 2.23 -15.38
C ASP A 73 13.31 2.52 -14.21
N ILE A 74 13.48 3.65 -13.52
CA ILE A 74 12.63 4.05 -12.40
C ILE A 74 11.22 4.35 -12.88
N TYR A 75 11.07 5.04 -14.02
CA TYR A 75 9.77 5.36 -14.60
C TYR A 75 8.95 4.09 -14.88
N ARG A 76 9.56 3.12 -15.58
CA ARG A 76 8.93 1.83 -15.87
C ARG A 76 8.52 1.10 -14.60
N LYS A 77 9.41 1.02 -13.60
CA LYS A 77 9.12 0.37 -12.31
C LYS A 77 8.02 1.10 -11.54
N THR A 78 8.00 2.43 -11.58
CA THR A 78 6.99 3.26 -10.93
C THR A 78 5.62 3.05 -11.57
N ALA A 79 5.53 3.10 -12.91
CA ALA A 79 4.29 2.83 -13.63
C ALA A 79 3.75 1.43 -13.33
N GLU A 80 4.62 0.42 -13.33
CA GLU A 80 4.25 -0.96 -13.00
C GLU A 80 3.79 -1.11 -11.54
N LYS A 81 4.47 -0.43 -10.61
CA LYS A 81 4.11 -0.43 -9.19
C LYS A 81 2.74 0.18 -8.97
N LEU A 82 2.47 1.35 -9.55
CA LEU A 82 1.16 2.00 -9.44
C LEU A 82 0.02 1.17 -10.07
N ARG A 83 0.34 0.36 -11.08
CA ARG A 83 -0.63 -0.51 -11.74
C ARG A 83 -0.98 -1.76 -10.93
N THR A 84 0.02 -2.36 -10.27
CA THR A 84 -0.11 -3.70 -9.66
C THR A 84 -0.21 -3.66 -8.14
N GLU A 85 0.45 -2.69 -7.50
CA GLU A 85 0.55 -2.56 -6.06
C GLU A 85 0.48 -1.06 -5.64
N PRO A 86 -0.58 -0.31 -6.03
CA PRO A 86 -0.66 1.13 -5.77
C PRO A 86 -0.65 1.48 -4.28
N ILE A 87 -1.37 0.68 -3.48
CA ILE A 87 -1.39 0.72 -2.01
C ILE A 87 -1.07 -0.69 -1.52
N GLU A 88 -0.04 -0.82 -0.70
CA GLU A 88 0.42 -2.13 -0.21
C GLU A 88 -0.21 -2.50 1.12
N ASP A 89 -0.50 -1.49 1.94
CA ASP A 89 -1.15 -1.63 3.24
C ASP A 89 -2.23 -0.53 3.36
N PHE A 90 -3.50 -0.92 3.32
CA PHE A 90 -4.61 -0.01 3.60
C PHE A 90 -5.19 -0.36 4.97
N ARG A 91 -5.10 0.58 5.90
CA ARG A 91 -5.60 0.43 7.26
C ARG A 91 -6.95 1.13 7.38
N ILE A 92 -7.96 0.31 7.62
CA ILE A 92 -9.32 0.78 7.91
C ILE A 92 -9.29 1.35 9.33
N ASP A 93 -9.37 2.67 9.40
CA ASP A 93 -9.20 3.42 10.63
C ASP A 93 -10.56 3.81 11.23
N PHE A 94 -10.73 3.60 12.54
CA PHE A 94 -11.91 4.02 13.33
C PHE A 94 -11.59 5.19 14.27
N GLU A 95 -10.37 5.72 14.20
CA GLU A 95 -9.90 6.85 15.00
C GLU A 95 -10.06 8.16 14.21
N ASP A 96 -8.97 8.91 14.04
CA ASP A 96 -8.97 10.25 13.46
C ASP A 96 -9.45 10.27 12.00
N GLY A 97 -9.18 9.21 11.23
CA GLY A 97 -9.62 9.10 9.83
C GLY A 97 -11.13 8.91 9.66
N PHE A 98 -11.81 8.38 10.68
CA PHE A 98 -13.26 8.14 10.73
C PHE A 98 -14.01 9.32 11.36
N GLY A 99 -13.36 9.98 12.31
CA GLY A 99 -13.87 11.12 13.07
C GLY A 99 -14.82 10.70 14.19
N TYR A 100 -15.33 11.68 14.94
CA TYR A 100 -16.26 11.43 16.04
C TYR A 100 -17.62 10.95 15.52
N ARG A 101 -18.06 9.77 15.99
CA ARG A 101 -19.34 9.15 15.66
C ARG A 101 -20.07 8.68 16.92
N THR A 102 -21.37 8.48 16.79
CA THR A 102 -22.16 7.77 17.82
C THR A 102 -21.85 6.27 17.79
N GLU A 103 -22.07 5.56 18.91
CA GLU A 103 -21.89 4.10 18.98
C GLU A 103 -22.62 3.36 17.84
N ARG A 104 -23.86 3.76 17.55
CA ARG A 104 -24.65 3.17 16.46
C ARG A 104 -24.02 3.40 15.09
N GLU A 105 -23.48 4.58 14.83
CA GLU A 105 -22.81 4.87 13.56
C GLU A 105 -21.48 4.11 13.42
N GLU A 106 -20.78 3.90 14.53
CA GLU A 106 -19.57 3.07 14.57
C GLU A 106 -19.89 1.59 14.31
N ASP A 107 -20.93 1.04 14.92
CA ASP A 107 -21.43 -0.32 14.66
C ASP A 107 -21.82 -0.52 13.19
N GLU A 108 -22.57 0.44 12.64
CA GLU A 108 -22.95 0.43 11.22
C GLU A 108 -21.71 0.47 10.31
N ALA A 109 -20.72 1.32 10.63
CA ALA A 109 -19.47 1.39 9.89
C ALA A 109 -18.64 0.11 10.00
N ALA A 110 -18.58 -0.52 11.17
CA ALA A 110 -17.90 -1.80 11.38
C ALA A 110 -18.47 -2.91 10.51
N VAL A 111 -19.80 -3.04 10.48
CA VAL A 111 -20.50 -4.02 9.63
C VAL A 111 -20.23 -3.73 8.14
N ASN A 112 -20.29 -2.47 7.72
CA ASN A 112 -20.07 -2.10 6.33
C ASN A 112 -18.61 -2.31 5.90
N ALA A 113 -17.64 -1.91 6.72
CA ALA A 113 -16.23 -2.13 6.47
C ALA A 113 -15.90 -3.62 6.35
N ALA A 114 -16.47 -4.46 7.21
CA ALA A 114 -16.31 -5.91 7.14
C ALA A 114 -16.86 -6.51 5.83
N ARG A 115 -18.02 -6.03 5.36
CA ARG A 115 -18.61 -6.45 4.08
C ARG A 115 -17.76 -6.04 2.89
N GLU A 116 -17.33 -4.79 2.84
CA GLU A 116 -16.45 -4.27 1.79
C GLU A 116 -15.09 -4.99 1.78
N LEU A 117 -14.54 -5.29 2.95
CA LEU A 117 -13.29 -6.05 3.06
C LEU A 117 -13.47 -7.48 2.55
N SER A 118 -14.55 -8.15 2.92
CA SER A 118 -14.86 -9.48 2.39
C SER A 118 -14.99 -9.46 0.87
N GLN A 119 -15.63 -8.44 0.31
CA GLN A 119 -15.75 -8.27 -1.14
C GLN A 119 -14.38 -8.00 -1.79
N ALA A 120 -13.54 -7.15 -1.20
CA ALA A 120 -12.19 -6.86 -1.69
C ALA A 120 -11.34 -8.14 -1.79
N LEU A 121 -11.42 -9.01 -0.78
CA LEU A 121 -10.69 -10.29 -0.77
C LEU A 121 -11.16 -11.25 -1.86
N LYS A 122 -12.44 -11.18 -2.26
CA LYS A 122 -12.97 -11.98 -3.38
C LYS A 122 -12.50 -11.47 -4.74
N LEU A 123 -12.32 -10.17 -4.89
CA LEU A 123 -11.83 -9.55 -6.13
C LEU A 123 -10.33 -9.79 -6.38
N ARG A 124 -9.57 -10.25 -5.37
CA ARG A 124 -8.14 -10.59 -5.49
C ARG A 124 -7.85 -12.03 -5.94
N GLN A 125 -8.89 -12.87 -6.14
CA GLN A 125 -8.75 -14.21 -6.74
C GLN A 125 -8.74 -14.12 -8.26
#